data_AF-A0A3B9G2J3-F1
#
_entry.id   AF-A0A3B9G2J3-F1
#
_cell.length_a   1.000
_cell.length_b   1.000
_cell.length_c   1.000
_cell.angle_alpha   90.00
_cell.angle_beta   90.00
_cell.angle_gamma   90.00
#
_symmetry.space_group_name_H-M   'P 1'
#
loop_
_entity.id
_entity.type
_entity.pdbx_description
1 polymer ?
#
loop_
_entity_poly.entity_id
_entity_poly.type
_entity_poly.pdbx_seq_one_letter_code
_entity_poly.pdbx_strand_id
1 'polypeptide(L)'
;MAKDFNSLSLELHEKNHGKIEVVSKAVVKTRDDLSTVYTPGVAEPCRKIAANPEDVYRYTAKRNLVAVVTDGTAVLGLGDIGPKAGMPVMEGKCVLFKQFADVDAFPICLDTKDVDEIVETICRIAPTFGGINLEDISAPRCFEIEEKL
;
A
#
# COMPACT_ATOMS: atom_id res chain seq x y z
N MET A 1 2.84 35.43 11.43
CA MET A 1 1.52 34.81 11.20
C MET A 1 1.67 33.31 11.27
N ALA A 2 0.72 32.60 11.90
CA ALA A 2 0.71 31.15 11.88
C ALA A 2 0.51 30.65 10.44
N LYS A 3 1.13 29.53 10.08
CA LYS A 3 0.91 28.90 8.77
C LYS A 3 -0.53 28.38 8.70
N ASP A 4 -1.22 28.68 7.61
CA ASP A 4 -2.49 28.02 7.29
C ASP A 4 -2.20 26.66 6.63
N PHE A 5 -2.21 25.61 7.44
CA PHE A 5 -1.92 24.25 6.96
C PHE A 5 -2.99 23.69 6.03
N ASN A 6 -4.23 24.19 6.10
CA ASN A 6 -5.32 23.69 5.25
C ASN A 6 -5.06 24.10 3.80
N SER A 7 -4.80 25.38 3.56
CA SER A 7 -4.49 25.89 2.22
C SER A 7 -3.20 25.26 1.67
N LEU A 8 -2.15 25.15 2.50
CA LEU A 8 -0.90 24.51 2.09
C LEU A 8 -1.08 23.02 1.74
N SER A 9 -1.92 22.29 2.48
CA SER A 9 -2.19 20.88 2.21
C SER A 9 -2.94 20.69 0.90
N LEU A 10 -3.93 21.54 0.61
CA LEU A 10 -4.67 21.51 -0.65
C LEU A 10 -3.74 21.77 -1.84
N GLU A 11 -2.93 22.83 -1.76
CA GLU A 11 -1.97 23.19 -2.81
C GLU A 11 -0.97 22.06 -3.08
N LEU A 12 -0.42 21.44 -2.02
CA LEU A 12 0.52 20.33 -2.15
C LEU A 12 -0.13 19.14 -2.86
N HIS A 13 -1.34 18.77 -2.46
CA HIS A 13 -2.08 17.65 -3.03
C HIS A 13 -2.44 17.88 -4.49
N GLU A 14 -2.91 19.09 -4.83
CA GLU A 14 -3.29 19.46 -6.19
C GLU A 14 -2.08 19.51 -7.11
N LYS A 15 -0.98 20.14 -6.67
CA LYS A 15 0.25 20.28 -7.45
C LYS A 15 0.92 18.94 -7.78
N ASN A 16 0.91 18.01 -6.82
CA ASN A 16 1.61 16.73 -6.96
C ASN A 16 0.69 15.57 -7.38
N HIS A 17 -0.63 15.81 -7.48
CA HIS A 17 -1.65 14.79 -7.73
C HIS A 17 -1.61 13.64 -6.71
N GLY A 18 -1.50 13.98 -5.43
CA GLY A 18 -1.30 13.03 -4.33
C GLY A 18 0.06 13.20 -3.66
N LYS A 19 0.47 12.22 -2.86
CA LYS A 19 1.71 12.27 -2.07
C LYS A 19 2.69 11.13 -2.32
N ILE A 20 2.34 10.16 -3.17
CA ILE A 20 3.17 8.99 -3.44
C ILE A 20 3.36 8.78 -4.94
N GLU A 21 4.44 8.10 -5.29
CA GLU A 21 4.75 7.67 -6.65
C GLU A 21 5.41 6.28 -6.63
N VAL A 22 5.39 5.57 -7.76
CA VAL A 22 6.10 4.30 -7.93
C VAL A 22 7.32 4.53 -8.80
N VAL A 23 8.50 4.31 -8.24
CA VAL A 23 9.78 4.48 -8.94
C VAL A 23 10.48 3.14 -9.09
N SER A 24 11.01 2.87 -10.28
CA SER A 24 11.76 1.64 -10.54
C SER A 24 13.06 1.60 -9.73
N LYS A 25 13.31 0.48 -9.05
CA LYS A 25 14.61 0.20 -8.40
C LYS A 25 15.70 -0.19 -9.41
N ALA A 26 15.32 -0.64 -10.61
CA ALA A 26 16.23 -1.01 -11.68
C ALA A 26 16.34 0.12 -12.73
N VAL A 27 17.56 0.39 -13.19
CA VAL A 27 17.81 1.31 -14.30
C VAL A 27 17.68 0.54 -15.61
N VAL A 28 16.83 1.03 -16.52
CA VAL A 28 16.60 0.40 -17.83
C VAL A 28 16.96 1.40 -18.92
N LYS A 29 18.09 1.20 -19.58
CA LYS A 29 18.60 2.08 -20.66
C LYS A 29 18.84 1.33 -21.96
N THR A 30 19.01 0.02 -21.89
CA THR A 30 19.36 -0.83 -23.03
C THR A 30 18.34 -1.95 -23.22
N ARG A 31 18.43 -2.64 -24.35
CA ARG A 31 17.63 -3.86 -24.62
C ARG A 31 17.98 -4.98 -23.65
N ASP A 32 19.24 -5.06 -23.22
CA ASP A 32 19.70 -6.09 -22.29
C ASP A 32 19.16 -5.83 -20.88
N ASP A 33 19.11 -4.56 -20.44
CA ASP A 33 18.46 -4.18 -19.19
C ASP A 33 16.97 -4.57 -19.21
N LEU A 34 16.27 -4.24 -20.31
CA LEU A 34 14.86 -4.58 -20.49
C LEU A 34 14.65 -6.11 -20.46
N SER A 35 15.54 -6.85 -21.13
CA SER A 35 15.52 -8.32 -21.16
C SER A 35 15.81 -8.95 -19.80
N THR A 36 16.45 -8.22 -18.90
CA THR A 36 16.78 -8.65 -17.53
C THR A 36 15.63 -8.39 -16.57
N VAL A 37 15.04 -7.18 -16.59
CA VAL A 37 13.90 -6.83 -15.71
C VAL A 37 12.58 -7.45 -16.19
N TYR A 38 12.51 -7.84 -17.46
CA TYR A 38 11.34 -8.45 -18.07
C TYR A 38 11.74 -9.69 -18.89
N THR A 39 11.02 -9.98 -19.97
CA THR A 39 11.24 -11.18 -20.79
C THR A 39 12.53 -11.06 -21.59
N PRO A 40 13.37 -12.12 -21.64
CA PRO A 40 13.16 -13.45 -21.07
C PRO A 40 13.64 -13.64 -19.62
N GLY A 41 14.43 -12.72 -19.05
CA GLY A 41 15.11 -12.87 -17.77
C GLY A 41 14.18 -13.09 -16.56
N VAL A 42 13.04 -12.40 -16.53
CA VAL A 42 12.05 -12.49 -15.44
C VAL A 42 11.51 -13.90 -15.20
N ALA A 43 11.63 -14.80 -16.18
CA ALA A 43 11.20 -16.19 -16.03
C ALA A 43 11.99 -16.94 -14.95
N GLU A 44 13.26 -16.59 -14.72
CA GLU A 44 14.11 -17.30 -13.75
C GLU A 44 13.68 -17.08 -12.29
N PRO A 45 13.49 -15.83 -11.78
CA PRO A 45 12.96 -15.63 -10.43
C PRO A 45 11.57 -16.26 -10.26
N CYS A 46 10.71 -16.26 -11.31
CA CYS A 46 9.43 -16.97 -11.26
C CYS A 46 9.60 -18.48 -11.05
N ARG A 47 10.51 -19.14 -11.78
CA ARG A 47 10.81 -20.57 -11.59
C ARG A 47 11.35 -20.87 -10.20
N LYS A 48 12.19 -19.99 -9.64
CA LYS A 48 12.71 -20.13 -8.27
C LYS A 48 11.58 -20.05 -7.24
N ILE A 49 10.71 -19.05 -7.34
CA ILE A 49 9.57 -18.90 -6.42
C ILE A 49 8.58 -20.06 -6.57
N ALA A 50 8.36 -20.56 -7.79
CA ALA A 50 7.50 -21.73 -8.01
C ALA A 50 8.08 -23.01 -7.36
N ALA A 51 9.40 -23.16 -7.34
CA ALA A 51 10.08 -24.28 -6.70
C ALA A 51 10.17 -24.12 -5.16
N ASN A 52 10.28 -22.88 -4.67
CA ASN A 52 10.37 -22.54 -3.26
C ASN A 52 9.61 -21.22 -3.00
N PRO A 53 8.35 -21.26 -2.52
CA PRO A 53 7.53 -20.07 -2.34
C PRO A 53 8.17 -18.97 -1.46
N GLU A 54 8.99 -19.34 -0.47
CA GLU A 54 9.68 -18.39 0.43
C GLU A 54 10.67 -17.46 -0.32
N ASP A 55 11.15 -17.87 -1.49
CA ASP A 55 12.03 -17.02 -2.32
C ASP A 55 11.32 -15.75 -2.84
N VAL A 56 10.00 -15.63 -2.66
CA VAL A 56 9.27 -14.37 -2.93
C VAL A 56 9.86 -13.20 -2.12
N TYR A 57 10.32 -13.43 -0.90
CA TYR A 57 10.97 -12.41 -0.07
C TYR A 57 12.39 -12.08 -0.57
N ARG A 58 13.03 -13.00 -1.28
CA ARG A 58 14.36 -12.79 -1.86
C ARG A 58 14.31 -11.98 -3.15
N TYR A 59 13.38 -12.29 -4.03
CA TYR A 59 13.37 -11.79 -5.41
C TYR A 59 12.34 -10.70 -5.70
N THR A 60 11.51 -10.30 -4.73
CA THR A 60 10.45 -9.30 -4.96
C THR A 60 10.46 -8.18 -3.92
N ALA A 61 9.65 -7.15 -4.17
CA ALA A 61 9.43 -6.08 -3.21
C ALA A 61 8.71 -6.53 -1.93
N LYS A 62 8.08 -7.73 -1.89
CA LYS A 62 7.32 -8.24 -0.74
C LYS A 62 8.08 -8.10 0.58
N ARG A 63 9.41 -8.28 0.55
CA ARG A 63 10.29 -8.13 1.72
C ARG A 63 10.19 -6.81 2.48
N ASN A 64 9.76 -5.74 1.81
CA ASN A 64 9.71 -4.39 2.37
C ASN A 64 8.40 -3.67 2.05
N LEU A 65 7.42 -4.36 1.46
CA LEU A 65 6.19 -3.76 0.96
C LEU A 65 5.02 -4.02 1.91
N VAL A 66 4.43 -2.97 2.46
CA VAL A 66 3.26 -3.03 3.36
C VAL A 66 2.02 -2.46 2.70
N ALA A 67 0.87 -3.13 2.85
CA ALA A 67 -0.42 -2.57 2.48
C ALA A 67 -0.97 -1.73 3.63
N VAL A 68 -1.33 -0.47 3.36
CA VAL A 68 -2.12 0.36 4.31
C VAL A 68 -3.57 0.25 3.89
N VAL A 69 -4.35 -0.56 4.61
CA VAL A 69 -5.72 -0.95 4.24
C VAL A 69 -6.74 -0.21 5.08
N THR A 70 -7.77 0.35 4.43
CA THR A 70 -8.89 1.03 5.10
C THR A 70 -10.19 0.81 4.34
N ASP A 71 -11.35 0.98 5.00
CA ASP A 71 -12.65 1.18 4.35
C ASP A 71 -13.15 2.65 4.46
N GLY A 72 -12.37 3.52 5.10
CA GLY A 72 -12.68 4.93 5.27
C GLY A 72 -13.82 5.23 6.27
N THR A 73 -14.14 4.29 7.16
CA THR A 73 -15.27 4.42 8.10
C THR A 73 -14.93 5.14 9.41
N ALA A 74 -13.65 5.34 9.73
CA ALA A 74 -13.20 6.06 10.92
C ALA A 74 -12.00 6.97 10.64
N VAL A 75 -12.08 7.78 9.56
CA VAL A 75 -10.96 8.61 9.14
C VAL A 75 -10.77 9.78 10.09
N LEU A 76 -9.67 9.77 10.85
CA LEU A 76 -9.33 10.81 11.83
C LEU A 76 -10.52 11.10 12.79
N GLY A 77 -10.91 12.37 12.94
CA GLY A 77 -12.13 12.79 13.64
C GLY A 77 -13.32 13.07 12.70
N LEU A 78 -13.22 12.69 11.42
CA LEU A 78 -14.24 12.97 10.40
C LEU A 78 -15.30 11.87 10.31
N GLY A 79 -15.03 10.70 10.90
CA GLY A 79 -15.93 9.56 10.90
C GLY A 79 -15.96 8.84 9.56
N ASP A 80 -17.15 8.38 9.18
CA ASP A 80 -17.37 7.60 7.96
C ASP A 80 -17.55 8.53 6.76
N ILE A 81 -16.45 8.78 6.06
CA ILE A 81 -16.39 9.60 4.84
C ILE A 81 -16.13 8.76 3.58
N GLY A 82 -16.03 7.44 3.76
CA GLY A 82 -15.82 6.47 2.70
C GLY A 82 -14.37 6.39 2.19
N PRO A 83 -14.08 5.34 1.40
CA PRO A 83 -12.72 4.96 1.03
C PRO A 83 -11.99 6.01 0.17
N LYS A 84 -12.72 6.69 -0.72
CA LYS A 84 -12.15 7.72 -1.60
C LYS A 84 -11.68 8.95 -0.81
N ALA A 85 -12.47 9.39 0.16
CA ALA A 85 -12.13 10.53 1.00
C ALA A 85 -11.06 10.17 2.05
N GLY A 86 -10.92 8.89 2.40
CA GLY A 86 -9.81 8.38 3.22
C GLY A 86 -8.47 8.29 2.49
N MET A 87 -8.45 8.23 1.16
CA MET A 87 -7.22 8.05 0.35
C MET A 87 -6.09 9.04 0.71
N PRO A 88 -6.34 10.36 0.87
CA PRO A 88 -5.31 11.29 1.33
C PRO A 88 -4.66 10.91 2.66
N VAL A 89 -5.40 10.34 3.62
CA VAL A 89 -4.83 9.91 4.90
C VAL A 89 -3.96 8.67 4.71
N MET A 90 -4.41 7.71 3.89
CA MET A 90 -3.65 6.49 3.62
C MET A 90 -2.34 6.74 2.88
N GLU A 91 -2.34 7.64 1.89
CA GLU A 91 -1.07 8.10 1.28
C GLU A 91 -0.16 8.78 2.31
N GLY A 92 -0.74 9.57 3.22
CA GLY A 92 0.00 10.21 4.31
C GLY A 92 0.70 9.17 5.19
N LYS A 93 -0.01 8.10 5.57
CA LYS A 93 0.56 6.96 6.30
C LYS A 93 1.69 6.30 5.53
N CYS A 94 1.54 6.11 4.22
CA CYS A 94 2.61 5.57 3.37
C CYS A 94 3.86 6.45 3.37
N VAL A 95 3.70 7.78 3.32
CA VAL A 95 4.81 8.73 3.45
C VAL A 95 5.51 8.57 4.80
N LEU A 96 4.76 8.39 5.90
CA LEU A 96 5.36 8.17 7.22
C LEU A 96 6.18 6.87 7.28
N PHE A 97 5.63 5.76 6.79
CA PHE A 97 6.35 4.48 6.67
C PHE A 97 7.68 4.65 5.94
N LYS A 98 7.65 5.34 4.79
CA LYS A 98 8.85 5.55 3.98
C LYS A 98 9.86 6.47 4.64
N GLN A 99 9.43 7.63 5.14
CA GLN A 99 10.32 8.66 5.66
C GLN A 99 10.97 8.28 7.00
N PHE A 100 10.26 7.55 7.86
CA PHE A 100 10.73 7.27 9.22
C PHE A 100 11.28 5.86 9.42
N ALA A 101 10.97 4.91 8.54
CA ALA A 101 11.40 3.51 8.69
C ALA A 101 11.95 2.87 7.41
N ASP A 102 12.04 3.61 6.29
CA ASP A 102 12.39 3.09 4.97
C ASP A 102 11.53 1.90 4.50
N VAL A 103 10.29 1.83 4.98
CA VAL A 103 9.30 0.81 4.58
C VAL A 103 8.58 1.31 3.33
N ASP A 104 8.56 0.50 2.27
CA ASP A 104 7.74 0.79 1.10
C ASP A 104 6.29 0.46 1.46
N ALA A 105 5.37 1.42 1.36
CA ALA A 105 3.97 1.23 1.71
C ALA A 105 3.06 1.68 0.57
N PHE A 106 1.92 1.01 0.40
CA PHE A 106 0.96 1.32 -0.64
C PHE A 106 -0.48 1.33 -0.09
N PRO A 107 -1.28 2.36 -0.40
CA PRO A 107 -2.64 2.49 0.14
C PRO A 107 -3.63 1.59 -0.62
N ILE A 108 -4.50 0.92 0.12
CA ILE A 108 -5.58 0.08 -0.41
C ILE A 108 -6.89 0.47 0.30
N CYS A 109 -7.68 1.35 -0.32
CA CYS A 109 -8.99 1.74 0.19
C CYS A 109 -10.09 0.85 -0.40
N LEU A 110 -10.79 0.10 0.44
CA LEU A 110 -11.81 -0.86 0.04
C LEU A 110 -13.21 -0.23 0.07
N ASP A 111 -13.97 -0.39 -1.00
CA ASP A 111 -15.36 0.10 -1.12
C ASP A 111 -16.37 -0.94 -0.64
N THR A 112 -16.14 -1.44 0.57
CA THR A 112 -17.04 -2.35 1.28
C THR A 112 -16.92 -2.09 2.78
N LYS A 113 -18.01 -2.39 3.51
CA LYS A 113 -18.06 -2.36 4.98
C LYS A 113 -18.33 -3.73 5.57
N ASP A 114 -18.46 -4.74 4.72
CA ASP A 114 -18.66 -6.11 5.16
C ASP A 114 -17.33 -6.68 5.68
N VAL A 115 -17.36 -7.24 6.88
CA VAL A 115 -16.16 -7.75 7.55
C VAL A 115 -15.54 -8.89 6.76
N ASP A 116 -16.36 -9.83 6.28
CA ASP A 116 -15.89 -11.02 5.59
C ASP A 116 -15.34 -10.66 4.21
N GLU A 117 -15.95 -9.70 3.50
CA GLU A 117 -15.42 -9.18 2.24
C GLU A 117 -14.06 -8.47 2.43
N ILE A 118 -13.89 -7.70 3.50
CA ILE A 118 -12.62 -7.04 3.83
C ILE A 118 -11.54 -8.08 4.10
N VAL A 119 -11.81 -9.05 4.99
CA VAL A 119 -10.86 -10.12 5.34
C VAL A 119 -10.50 -10.93 4.10
N GLU A 120 -11.49 -11.36 3.33
CA GLU A 120 -11.25 -12.15 2.11
C GLU A 120 -10.43 -11.36 1.08
N THR A 121 -10.71 -10.07 0.92
CA THR A 121 -9.93 -9.21 0.01
C THR A 121 -8.48 -9.11 0.47
N ILE A 122 -8.24 -8.89 1.77
CA ILE A 122 -6.89 -8.80 2.34
C ILE A 122 -6.14 -10.13 2.16
N CYS A 123 -6.77 -11.27 2.47
CA CYS A 123 -6.20 -12.60 2.27
C CYS A 123 -5.80 -12.85 0.81
N ARG A 124 -6.62 -12.41 -0.16
CA ARG A 124 -6.33 -12.57 -1.60
C ARG A 124 -5.18 -11.70 -2.10
N ILE A 125 -4.98 -10.51 -1.52
CA ILE A 125 -3.88 -9.61 -1.91
C ILE A 125 -2.60 -9.84 -1.10
N ALA A 126 -2.68 -10.56 0.03
CA ALA A 126 -1.56 -10.86 0.92
C ALA A 126 -0.31 -11.43 0.24
N PRO A 127 -0.38 -12.23 -0.86
CA PRO A 127 0.83 -12.67 -1.56
C PRO A 127 1.77 -11.53 -1.99
N THR A 128 1.24 -10.33 -2.29
CA THR A 128 2.02 -9.14 -2.70
C THR A 128 2.76 -8.47 -1.55
N PHE A 129 2.22 -8.50 -0.33
CA PHE A 129 2.67 -7.65 0.78
C PHE A 129 3.41 -8.45 1.86
N GLY A 130 4.48 -7.90 2.41
CA GLY A 130 5.18 -8.45 3.57
C GLY A 130 4.48 -8.17 4.90
N GLY A 131 3.55 -7.22 4.91
CA GLY A 131 2.70 -6.90 6.07
C GLY A 131 1.44 -6.15 5.67
N ILE A 132 0.44 -6.20 6.55
CA ILE A 132 -0.84 -5.49 6.42
C ILE A 132 -0.97 -4.54 7.62
N ASN A 133 -1.24 -3.27 7.34
CA ASN A 133 -1.55 -2.26 8.33
C ASN A 133 -3.02 -1.83 8.15
N LEU A 134 -3.90 -2.31 9.03
CA LEU A 134 -5.29 -1.85 9.10
C LEU A 134 -5.33 -0.43 9.66
N GLU A 135 -6.05 0.48 8.99
CA GLU A 135 -6.09 1.90 9.35
C GLU A 135 -7.51 2.45 9.23
N ASP A 136 -7.93 3.28 10.18
CA ASP A 136 -9.17 4.07 10.12
C ASP A 136 -10.45 3.25 9.79
N ILE A 137 -10.56 2.04 10.33
CA ILE A 137 -11.76 1.19 10.28
C ILE A 137 -12.53 1.32 11.59
N SER A 138 -13.85 1.53 11.51
CA SER A 138 -14.68 1.80 12.69
C SER A 138 -14.84 0.59 13.62
N ALA A 139 -14.87 0.87 14.92
CA ALA A 139 -15.28 -0.09 15.93
C ALA A 139 -16.80 -0.38 15.83
N PRO A 140 -17.25 -1.59 16.19
CA PRO A 140 -16.46 -2.72 16.69
C PRO A 140 -15.81 -3.58 15.58
N ARG A 141 -16.10 -3.32 14.30
CA ARG A 141 -15.67 -4.17 13.17
C ARG A 141 -14.16 -4.30 13.05
N CYS A 142 -13.41 -3.25 13.37
CA CYS A 142 -11.94 -3.30 13.33
C CYS A 142 -11.35 -4.44 14.18
N PHE A 143 -11.95 -4.74 15.34
CA PHE A 143 -11.49 -5.83 16.20
C PHE A 143 -11.76 -7.21 15.56
N GLU A 144 -12.94 -7.39 14.97
CA GLU A 144 -13.29 -8.65 14.32
C GLU A 144 -12.45 -8.88 13.05
N ILE A 145 -12.17 -7.83 12.27
CA ILE A 145 -11.29 -7.90 11.10
C ILE A 145 -9.87 -8.26 11.53
N GLU A 146 -9.33 -7.63 12.58
CA GLU A 146 -8.00 -7.91 13.10
C GLU A 146 -7.89 -9.34 13.65
N GLU A 147 -8.89 -9.82 14.41
CA GLU A 147 -8.89 -11.18 14.95
C GLU A 147 -8.94 -12.28 13.88
N LYS A 148 -9.58 -12.00 12.74
CA LYS A 148 -9.70 -12.93 11.61
C LYS A 148 -8.45 -13.01 10.72
N LEU A 149 -7.52 -12.06 10.83
CA LEU A 149 -6.31 -11.93 9.98
C LEU A 149 -5.05 -12.44 10.69
#